data_AF-A0A7S0E8F3-F1
#
_entry.id   AF-A0A7S0E8F3-F1
#
_cell.length_a   1.000
_cell.length_b   1.000
_cell.length_c   1.000
_cell.angle_alpha   90.00
_cell.angle_beta   90.00
_cell.angle_gamma   90.00
#
_symmetry.space_group_name_H-M   'P 1'
#
loop_
_entity.id
_entity.type
_entity.pdbx_description
1 polymer ?
#
loop_
_entity_poly.entity_id
_entity_poly.type
_entity_poly.pdbx_seq_one_letter_code
_entity_poly.pdbx_strand_id
1 'polypeptide(L)'
;LPSSYLRHGQLSTTLLGSFVCGLALTNQHTILILVFTSVLFVFHKDRSALLRPKRMMVLFVLFAMGMTPYCYLLLAGSEPPMGSWGMFQDVRGVVRHLLREEYGTFQLYTSGRAETPHNTTTFEMLEKRWKRNFSDFWNTLMHETEGTGAVLFVLGLIFLMRERDQNKFARGMYLIVYLGLYMLLFSSLANLPDSNFYDDILRRFWIQPKQVVFIVIAHAISTSVQRTTSSHICRVFRPIICGVIVVVQLMKNFPRRNMYNNWVV
;
A
#
# COMPACT_ATOMS: atom_id res chain seq x y z
N LEU A 1 33.82 12.69 -6.97
CA LEU A 1 32.81 13.48 -7.73
C LEU A 1 31.75 12.57 -8.36
N PRO A 2 30.73 12.10 -7.62
CA PRO A 2 29.52 11.47 -8.18
C PRO A 2 28.28 12.40 -8.11
N SER A 3 28.46 13.71 -7.91
CA SER A 3 27.43 14.59 -7.34
C SER A 3 26.38 15.15 -8.31
N SER A 4 26.65 15.25 -9.61
CA SER A 4 25.71 15.87 -10.57
C SER A 4 24.67 14.88 -11.08
N TYR A 5 25.07 13.70 -11.56
CA TYR A 5 24.15 12.72 -12.16
C TYR A 5 23.21 12.09 -11.12
N LEU A 6 23.72 11.78 -9.92
CA LEU A 6 22.90 11.26 -8.82
C LEU A 6 21.85 12.29 -8.35
N ARG A 7 22.16 13.60 -8.35
CA ARG A 7 21.19 14.65 -8.00
C ARG A 7 20.08 14.82 -9.03
N HIS A 8 20.39 14.71 -10.33
CA HIS A 8 19.38 14.86 -11.40
C HIS A 8 18.42 13.67 -11.44
N GLY A 9 18.93 12.43 -11.30
CA GLY A 9 18.09 11.24 -11.22
C GLY A 9 17.17 11.23 -9.97
N GLN A 10 17.66 11.77 -8.86
CA GLN A 10 16.87 11.93 -7.63
C GLN A 10 15.75 12.96 -7.78
N LEU A 11 15.98 14.07 -8.50
CA LEU A 11 14.95 15.09 -8.71
C LEU A 11 13.82 14.53 -9.57
N SER A 12 14.11 13.96 -10.74
CA SER A 12 13.10 13.37 -11.63
C SER A 12 12.25 12.31 -10.91
N THR A 13 12.89 11.47 -10.10
CA THR A 13 12.19 10.45 -9.30
C THR A 13 11.28 11.06 -8.24
N THR A 14 11.70 12.17 -7.61
CA THR A 14 10.88 12.88 -6.60
C THR A 14 9.68 13.57 -7.26
N LEU A 15 9.89 14.20 -8.42
CA LEU A 15 8.83 14.87 -9.20
C LEU A 15 7.78 13.84 -9.66
N LEU A 16 8.24 12.76 -10.30
CA LEU A 16 7.36 11.65 -10.72
C LEU A 16 6.66 11.02 -9.54
N GLY A 17 7.38 10.77 -8.44
CA GLY A 17 6.81 10.21 -7.21
C GLY A 17 5.69 11.08 -6.65
N SER A 18 5.83 12.41 -6.68
CA SER A 18 4.79 13.33 -6.23
C SER A 18 3.51 13.22 -7.07
N PHE A 19 3.66 13.22 -8.40
CA PHE A 19 2.55 13.03 -9.33
C PHE A 19 1.87 11.66 -9.13
N VAL A 20 2.65 10.59 -9.05
CA VAL A 20 2.14 9.22 -8.85
C VAL A 20 1.46 9.07 -7.49
N CYS A 21 1.92 9.75 -6.43
CA CYS A 21 1.23 9.76 -5.14
C CYS A 21 -0.14 10.44 -5.22
N GLY A 22 -0.26 11.53 -5.98
CA GLY A 22 -1.54 12.18 -6.26
C GLY A 22 -2.49 11.29 -7.04
N LEU A 23 -1.98 10.60 -8.06
CA LEU A 23 -2.74 9.62 -8.85
C LEU A 23 -3.17 8.40 -8.01
N ALA A 24 -2.30 7.93 -7.11
CA ALA A 24 -2.65 6.85 -6.20
C ALA A 24 -3.72 7.28 -5.18
N LEU A 25 -3.77 8.56 -4.79
CA LEU A 25 -4.79 9.08 -3.89
C LEU A 25 -6.19 9.04 -4.51
N THR A 26 -6.30 9.16 -5.84
CA THR A 26 -7.59 9.03 -6.53
C THR A 26 -8.10 7.60 -6.60
N ASN A 27 -7.27 6.62 -6.24
CA ASN A 27 -7.64 5.22 -6.14
C ASN A 27 -7.88 4.83 -4.67
N GLN A 28 -6.90 5.07 -3.79
CA GLN A 28 -6.96 4.56 -2.42
C GLN A 28 -6.35 5.52 -1.39
N HIS A 29 -7.15 5.95 -0.42
CA HIS A 29 -6.74 6.90 0.63
C HIS A 29 -5.63 6.40 1.56
N THR A 30 -5.45 5.09 1.69
CA THR A 30 -4.36 4.51 2.49
C THR A 30 -2.97 4.84 1.93
N ILE A 31 -2.86 5.37 0.70
CA ILE A 31 -1.61 5.93 0.17
C ILE A 31 -1.06 7.06 1.04
N LEU A 32 -1.91 7.79 1.76
CA LEU A 32 -1.46 8.87 2.64
C LEU A 32 -0.49 8.38 3.72
N ILE A 33 -0.58 7.12 4.14
CA ILE A 33 0.38 6.51 5.07
C ILE A 33 1.76 6.42 4.44
N LEU A 34 1.84 6.05 3.15
CA LEU A 34 3.09 6.01 2.40
C LEU A 34 3.66 7.42 2.20
N VAL A 35 2.82 8.37 1.78
CA VAL A 35 3.23 9.78 1.60
C VAL A 35 3.77 10.34 2.91
N PHE A 36 3.05 10.17 4.02
CA PHE A 36 3.47 10.61 5.34
C PHE A 36 4.81 10.00 5.76
N THR A 37 4.95 8.69 5.63
CA THR A 37 6.21 7.99 5.99
C THR A 37 7.38 8.45 5.11
N SER A 38 7.12 8.73 3.83
CA SER A 38 8.11 9.24 2.88
C SER A 38 8.57 10.65 3.23
N VAL A 39 7.65 11.53 3.60
CA VAL A 39 7.97 12.89 4.06
C VAL A 39 8.82 12.84 5.32
N LEU A 40 8.47 12.03 6.32
CA LEU A 40 9.27 11.86 7.54
C LEU A 40 10.67 11.33 7.23
N PHE A 41 10.77 10.34 6.34
CA PHE A 41 12.06 9.76 5.96
C PHE A 41 12.96 10.76 5.23
N VAL A 42 12.42 11.50 4.26
CA VAL A 42 13.14 12.56 3.56
C VAL A 42 13.53 13.67 4.53
N PHE A 43 12.64 14.06 5.44
CA PHE A 43 12.94 15.05 6.47
C PHE A 43 14.08 14.60 7.39
N HIS A 44 14.13 13.33 7.77
CA HIS A 44 15.23 12.79 8.57
C HIS A 44 16.57 12.79 7.81
N LYS A 45 16.57 12.50 6.49
CA LYS A 45 17.80 12.39 5.68
C LYS A 45 18.30 13.70 5.09
N ASP A 46 17.41 14.59 4.66
CA ASP A 46 17.75 15.86 4.03
C ASP A 46 16.65 16.91 4.28
N ARG A 47 16.67 17.50 5.49
CA ARG A 47 15.77 18.62 5.85
C ARG A 47 15.84 19.78 4.85
N SER A 48 17.03 20.06 4.33
CA SER A 48 17.27 21.18 3.43
C SER A 48 16.58 21.02 2.08
N ALA A 49 16.33 19.78 1.65
CA ALA A 49 15.58 19.49 0.43
C ALA A 49 14.10 19.85 0.55
N LEU A 50 13.48 19.61 1.72
CA LEU A 50 12.07 19.93 1.97
C LEU A 50 11.87 21.39 2.35
N LEU A 51 12.80 22.04 3.05
CA LEU A 51 12.65 23.43 3.50
C LEU A 51 12.77 24.49 2.38
N ARG A 52 12.92 24.08 1.11
CA ARG A 52 12.94 25.00 -0.05
C ARG A 52 11.51 25.22 -0.54
N PRO A 53 10.90 26.39 -0.32
CA PRO A 53 9.49 26.62 -0.64
C PRO A 53 9.18 26.42 -2.13
N LYS A 54 10.08 26.85 -3.03
CA LYS A 54 9.94 26.61 -4.47
C LYS A 54 9.82 25.12 -4.81
N ARG A 55 10.64 24.26 -4.18
CA ARG A 55 10.61 22.82 -4.44
C ARG A 55 9.34 22.19 -3.87
N MET A 56 8.93 22.57 -2.66
CA MET A 56 7.66 22.12 -2.09
C MET A 56 6.48 22.50 -2.97
N MET A 57 6.46 23.73 -3.48
CA MET A 57 5.39 24.21 -4.37
C MET A 57 5.33 23.37 -5.65
N VAL A 58 6.47 23.08 -6.29
CA VAL A 58 6.50 22.21 -7.47
C VAL A 58 5.99 20.80 -7.16
N LEU A 59 6.43 20.21 -6.03
CA LEU A 59 5.95 18.88 -5.63
C LEU A 59 4.44 18.88 -5.34
N PHE A 60 3.94 19.90 -4.65
CA PHE A 60 2.51 20.07 -4.38
C PHE A 60 1.70 20.22 -5.66
N VAL A 61 2.14 21.05 -6.61
CA VAL A 61 1.48 21.20 -7.90
C VAL A 61 1.45 19.88 -8.65
N LEU A 62 2.55 19.13 -8.70
CA LEU A 62 2.58 17.81 -9.35
C LEU A 62 1.67 16.79 -8.66
N PHE A 63 1.60 16.81 -7.33
CA PHE A 63 0.67 15.98 -6.56
C PHE A 63 -0.78 16.33 -6.91
N ALA A 64 -1.13 17.62 -6.92
CA ALA A 64 -2.45 18.09 -7.33
C ALA A 64 -2.78 17.74 -8.79
N MET A 65 -1.80 17.81 -9.69
CA MET A 65 -1.96 17.35 -11.08
C MET A 65 -2.20 15.84 -11.16
N GLY A 66 -1.59 15.04 -10.29
CA GLY A 66 -1.87 13.61 -10.18
C GLY A 66 -3.32 13.33 -9.78
N MET A 67 -3.95 14.25 -9.04
CA MET A 67 -5.33 14.14 -8.60
C MET A 67 -6.38 14.56 -9.64
N THR A 68 -5.96 14.92 -10.86
CA THR A 68 -6.85 15.32 -11.95
C THR A 68 -7.95 14.31 -12.31
N PRO A 69 -7.82 12.98 -12.09
CA PRO A 69 -8.97 12.08 -12.24
C PRO A 69 -10.19 12.47 -11.40
N TYR A 70 -10.03 13.16 -10.26
CA TYR A 70 -11.18 13.66 -9.50
C TYR A 70 -11.95 14.79 -10.21
N CYS A 71 -11.34 15.49 -11.19
CA CYS A 71 -12.07 16.46 -12.01
C CYS A 71 -13.19 15.79 -12.83
N TYR A 72 -13.03 14.51 -13.19
CA TYR A 72 -14.09 13.75 -13.82
C TYR A 72 -15.34 13.63 -12.93
N LEU A 73 -15.18 13.56 -11.60
CA LEU A 73 -16.32 13.50 -10.68
C LEU A 73 -17.20 14.75 -10.74
N LEU A 74 -16.60 15.93 -10.97
CA LEU A 74 -17.35 17.18 -11.16
C LEU A 74 -18.19 17.13 -12.44
N LEU A 75 -17.63 16.55 -13.51
CA LEU A 75 -18.33 16.40 -14.79
C LEU A 75 -19.44 15.35 -14.70
N ALA A 76 -19.19 14.24 -14.03
CA ALA A 76 -20.16 13.16 -13.84
C ALA A 76 -21.24 13.49 -12.80
N GLY A 77 -20.98 14.48 -11.93
CA GLY A 77 -21.89 14.87 -10.85
C GLY A 77 -23.21 15.50 -11.32
N SER A 78 -23.29 15.99 -12.56
CA SER A 78 -24.52 16.56 -13.13
C SER A 78 -25.59 15.51 -13.42
N GLU A 79 -25.18 14.28 -13.75
CA GLU A 79 -26.06 13.15 -14.05
C GLU A 79 -25.51 11.89 -13.36
N PRO A 80 -25.67 11.77 -12.04
CA PRO A 80 -25.12 10.64 -11.30
C PRO A 80 -25.76 9.33 -11.79
N PRO A 81 -24.97 8.32 -12.19
CA PRO A 81 -25.51 7.02 -12.54
C PRO A 81 -26.13 6.36 -11.31
N MET A 82 -27.14 5.51 -11.53
CA MET A 82 -27.80 4.77 -10.46
C MET A 82 -26.76 3.99 -9.62
N GLY A 83 -26.75 4.22 -8.31
CA GLY A 83 -25.76 3.64 -7.40
C GLY A 83 -24.48 4.47 -7.18
N SER A 84 -24.45 5.73 -7.60
CA SER A 84 -23.35 6.66 -7.30
C SER A 84 -23.19 6.88 -5.78
N TRP A 85 -21.95 6.81 -5.30
CA TRP A 85 -21.60 7.07 -3.91
C TRP A 85 -21.40 8.57 -3.69
N GLY A 86 -22.46 9.29 -3.33
CA GLY A 86 -22.39 10.72 -3.00
C GLY A 86 -22.82 11.66 -4.12
N MET A 87 -22.89 12.96 -3.77
CA MET A 87 -23.28 14.04 -4.68
C MET A 87 -22.07 14.91 -5.02
N PHE A 88 -21.69 14.97 -6.31
CA PHE A 88 -20.48 15.65 -6.78
C PHE A 88 -20.73 16.96 -7.53
N GLN A 89 -21.92 17.55 -7.35
CA GLN A 89 -22.37 18.72 -8.12
C GLN A 89 -21.56 19.99 -7.88
N ASP A 90 -20.90 20.09 -6.72
CA ASP A 90 -20.13 21.26 -6.30
C ASP A 90 -18.76 20.88 -5.73
N VAL A 91 -17.86 21.88 -5.62
CA VAL A 91 -16.54 21.75 -4.99
C VAL A 91 -16.62 21.17 -3.58
N ARG A 92 -17.67 21.50 -2.82
CA ARG A 92 -17.89 20.94 -1.48
C ARG A 92 -18.15 19.43 -1.52
N GLY A 93 -18.85 18.93 -2.54
CA GLY A 93 -19.06 17.50 -2.75
C GLY A 93 -17.75 16.76 -3.04
N VAL A 94 -16.88 17.36 -3.86
CA VAL A 94 -15.53 16.81 -4.11
C VAL A 94 -14.68 16.81 -2.84
N VAL A 95 -14.71 17.89 -2.05
CA VAL A 95 -13.99 17.95 -0.78
C VAL A 95 -14.54 16.90 0.20
N ARG A 96 -15.85 16.72 0.28
CA ARG A 96 -16.50 15.68 1.11
C ARG A 96 -16.02 14.28 0.72
N HIS A 97 -15.98 13.99 -0.58
CA HIS A 97 -15.49 12.71 -1.12
C HIS A 97 -14.01 12.51 -0.83
N LEU A 98 -13.19 13.53 -1.08
CA LEU A 98 -11.77 13.53 -0.82
C LEU A 98 -11.46 13.41 0.68
N LEU A 99 -12.28 13.95 1.57
CA LEU A 99 -12.12 13.74 3.01
C LEU A 99 -12.72 12.40 3.47
N ARG A 100 -13.38 11.68 2.56
CA ARG A 100 -14.12 10.44 2.84
C ARG A 100 -15.14 10.60 3.96
N GLU A 101 -15.71 11.80 4.09
CA GLU A 101 -16.66 12.14 5.17
C GLU A 101 -17.91 11.24 5.12
N GLU A 102 -18.31 10.79 3.93
CA GLU A 102 -19.46 9.91 3.70
C GLU A 102 -19.32 8.53 4.38
N TYR A 103 -18.09 8.10 4.67
CA TYR A 103 -17.82 6.85 5.38
C TYR A 103 -17.72 7.02 6.91
N GLY A 104 -17.84 8.25 7.42
CA GLY A 104 -17.43 8.60 8.77
C GLY A 104 -15.92 8.83 8.83
N THR A 105 -15.50 10.04 9.19
CA THR A 105 -14.09 10.41 9.25
C THR A 105 -13.31 9.43 10.14
N PHE A 106 -12.27 8.79 9.58
CA PHE A 106 -11.48 7.74 10.24
C PHE A 106 -12.23 6.43 10.55
N GLN A 107 -13.24 6.08 9.76
CA GLN A 107 -13.88 4.77 9.79
C GLN A 107 -13.92 4.18 8.38
N LEU A 108 -13.85 2.85 8.30
CA LEU A 108 -13.97 2.14 7.02
C LEU A 108 -15.42 1.78 6.69
N TYR A 109 -16.29 1.72 7.69
CA TYR A 109 -17.68 1.29 7.56
C TYR A 109 -18.61 2.08 8.50
N THR A 110 -19.76 2.53 7.98
CA THR A 110 -20.62 3.54 8.63
C THR A 110 -21.97 3.00 9.11
N SER A 111 -22.35 1.75 8.85
CA SER A 111 -23.70 1.33 9.24
C SER A 111 -23.84 1.32 10.76
N GLY A 112 -24.95 1.91 11.23
CA GLY A 112 -25.25 2.14 12.64
C GLY A 112 -24.96 0.90 13.46
N ARG A 113 -24.14 1.08 14.51
CA ARG A 113 -23.74 0.09 15.51
C ARG A 113 -23.59 -1.31 14.92
N ALA A 114 -22.35 -1.71 14.62
CA ALA A 114 -22.00 -3.12 14.75
C ALA A 114 -22.71 -3.64 16.01
N GLU A 115 -23.50 -4.71 15.88
CA GLU A 115 -24.28 -5.31 16.97
C GLU A 115 -23.32 -5.86 18.02
N THR A 116 -22.61 -4.97 18.71
CA THR A 116 -21.74 -5.29 19.82
C THR A 116 -22.63 -5.31 21.05
N PRO A 117 -22.60 -6.40 21.83
CA PRO A 117 -23.30 -6.47 23.11
C PRO A 117 -23.01 -5.22 23.94
N HIS A 118 -24.01 -4.74 24.67
CA HIS A 118 -23.96 -3.47 25.43
C HIS A 118 -22.82 -3.40 26.48
N ASN A 119 -22.10 -4.51 26.70
CA ASN A 119 -21.10 -4.70 27.74
C ASN A 119 -19.65 -4.77 27.21
N THR A 120 -19.40 -4.59 25.91
CA THR A 120 -18.05 -4.67 25.35
C THR A 120 -17.32 -3.33 25.46
N THR A 121 -16.10 -3.34 26.00
CA THR A 121 -15.28 -2.14 26.13
C THR A 121 -14.64 -1.73 24.78
N THR A 122 -14.30 -0.45 24.63
CA THR A 122 -13.58 0.06 23.44
C THR A 122 -12.27 -0.68 23.17
N PHE A 123 -11.58 -1.11 24.22
CA PHE A 123 -10.32 -1.85 24.11
C PHE A 123 -10.54 -3.27 23.56
N GLU A 124 -11.53 -4.01 24.07
CA GLU A 124 -11.87 -5.35 23.57
C GLU A 124 -12.29 -5.30 22.10
N MET A 125 -13.03 -4.27 21.69
CA MET A 125 -13.40 -4.06 20.29
C MET A 125 -12.17 -3.83 19.41
N LEU A 126 -11.22 -3.01 19.87
CA LEU A 126 -9.97 -2.74 19.17
C LEU A 126 -9.12 -4.02 19.07
N GLU A 127 -9.00 -4.77 20.17
CA GLU A 127 -8.26 -6.03 20.22
C GLU A 127 -8.86 -7.07 19.27
N LYS A 128 -10.18 -7.27 19.30
CA LYS A 128 -10.89 -8.18 18.38
C LYS A 128 -10.62 -7.79 16.92
N ARG A 129 -10.73 -6.50 16.60
CA ARG A 129 -10.46 -5.97 15.25
C ARG A 129 -9.02 -6.24 14.81
N TRP A 130 -8.06 -5.96 15.67
CA TRP A 130 -6.65 -6.18 15.40
C TRP A 130 -6.33 -7.65 15.17
N LYS A 131 -6.80 -8.54 16.06
CA LYS A 131 -6.62 -9.99 15.91
C LYS A 131 -7.19 -10.49 14.59
N ARG A 132 -8.41 -10.07 14.24
CA ARG A 132 -9.05 -10.44 12.98
C ARG A 132 -8.26 -9.95 11.77
N ASN A 133 -7.96 -8.66 11.71
CA ASN A 133 -7.30 -8.05 10.55
C ASN A 133 -5.89 -8.61 10.34
N PHE A 134 -5.14 -8.83 11.43
CA PHE A 134 -3.81 -9.44 11.38
C PHE A 134 -3.88 -10.92 10.95
N SER A 135 -4.85 -11.68 11.48
CA SER A 135 -5.09 -13.06 11.09
C SER A 135 -5.45 -13.18 9.60
N ASP A 136 -6.40 -12.39 9.10
CA ASP A 136 -6.78 -12.41 7.68
C ASP A 136 -5.62 -12.00 6.76
N PHE A 137 -4.84 -10.98 7.14
CA PHE A 137 -3.65 -10.58 6.38
C PHE A 137 -2.65 -11.73 6.23
N TRP A 138 -2.25 -12.38 7.33
CA TRP A 138 -1.26 -13.46 7.29
C TRP A 138 -1.80 -14.74 6.68
N ASN A 139 -3.04 -15.13 6.98
CA ASN A 139 -3.66 -16.30 6.37
C ASN A 139 -3.74 -16.12 4.86
N THR A 140 -4.19 -14.95 4.39
CA THR A 140 -4.26 -14.65 2.96
C THR A 140 -2.87 -14.67 2.33
N LEU A 141 -1.85 -14.09 2.98
CA LEU A 141 -0.48 -14.14 2.49
C LEU A 141 0.03 -15.58 2.42
N MET A 142 -0.22 -16.42 3.43
CA MET A 142 0.21 -17.81 3.44
C MET A 142 -0.47 -18.58 2.30
N HIS A 143 -1.77 -18.38 2.09
CA HIS A 143 -2.48 -18.99 0.97
C HIS A 143 -1.95 -18.53 -0.40
N GLU A 144 -1.64 -17.25 -0.57
CA GLU A 144 -1.08 -16.70 -1.82
C GLU A 144 0.36 -17.14 -2.08
N THR A 145 1.10 -17.55 -1.04
CA THR A 145 2.51 -17.96 -1.14
C THR A 145 2.73 -19.45 -0.91
N GLU A 146 1.65 -20.25 -0.93
CA GLU A 146 1.67 -21.70 -0.67
C GLU A 146 2.39 -22.05 0.66
N GLY A 147 2.22 -21.21 1.69
CA GLY A 147 2.78 -21.36 3.03
C GLY A 147 4.23 -20.88 3.18
N THR A 148 4.93 -20.56 2.10
CA THR A 148 6.37 -20.19 2.17
C THR A 148 6.63 -18.73 2.52
N GLY A 149 5.63 -17.86 2.37
CA GLY A 149 5.79 -16.41 2.46
C GLY A 149 6.30 -15.93 3.83
N ALA A 150 5.81 -16.50 4.93
CA ALA A 150 6.23 -16.08 6.28
C ALA A 150 7.71 -16.38 6.51
N VAL A 151 8.15 -17.58 6.14
CA VAL A 151 9.54 -18.02 6.31
C VAL A 151 10.48 -17.14 5.48
N LEU A 152 10.13 -16.89 4.21
CA LEU A 152 10.92 -16.04 3.34
C LEU A 152 10.93 -14.57 3.79
N PHE A 153 9.83 -14.09 4.35
CA PHE A 153 9.75 -12.74 4.91
C PHE A 153 10.67 -12.59 6.12
N VAL A 154 10.62 -13.53 7.07
CA VAL A 154 11.51 -13.55 8.24
C VAL A 154 12.98 -13.64 7.81
N LEU A 155 13.29 -14.49 6.83
CA LEU A 155 14.64 -14.58 6.26
C LEU A 155 15.09 -13.25 5.65
N GLY A 156 14.19 -12.56 4.94
CA GLY A 156 14.43 -11.23 4.38
C GLY A 156 14.70 -10.18 5.46
N LEU A 157 13.99 -10.21 6.58
CA LEU A 157 14.27 -9.35 7.73
C LEU A 157 15.64 -9.64 8.34
N ILE A 158 16.01 -10.91 8.50
CA ILE A 158 17.34 -11.29 9.03
C ILE A 158 18.44 -10.79 8.10
N PHE A 159 18.29 -10.92 6.79
CA PHE A 159 19.26 -10.41 5.83
C PHE A 159 19.32 -8.89 5.81
N LEU A 160 18.18 -8.22 5.90
CA LEU A 160 18.12 -6.77 6.02
C LEU A 160 18.88 -6.29 7.27
N MET A 161 18.67 -6.93 8.42
CA MET A 161 19.37 -6.60 9.68
C MET A 161 20.89 -6.87 9.62
N ARG A 162 21.33 -7.71 8.69
CA ARG A 162 22.76 -8.03 8.45
C ARG A 162 23.36 -7.23 7.30
N GLU A 163 22.60 -6.33 6.67
CA GLU A 163 23.07 -5.50 5.57
C GLU A 163 24.14 -4.52 6.06
N ARG A 164 25.31 -4.54 5.40
CA ARG A 164 26.44 -3.68 5.80
C ARG A 164 26.37 -2.30 5.16
N ASP A 165 25.68 -2.19 4.01
CA ASP A 165 25.46 -0.91 3.35
C ASP A 165 24.37 -0.12 4.10
N GLN A 166 24.80 0.93 4.80
CA GLN A 166 23.93 1.83 5.57
C GLN A 166 22.78 2.43 4.74
N ASN A 167 22.99 2.67 3.44
CA ASN A 167 21.94 3.21 2.58
C ASN A 167 20.88 2.15 2.24
N LYS A 168 21.30 0.91 1.97
CA LYS A 168 20.36 -0.21 1.74
C LYS A 168 19.59 -0.54 3.02
N PHE A 169 20.29 -0.60 4.15
CA PHE A 169 19.67 -0.79 5.45
C PHE A 169 18.61 0.28 5.73
N ALA A 170 18.94 1.56 5.57
CA ALA A 170 17.99 2.66 5.79
C ALA A 170 16.76 2.59 4.89
N ARG A 171 16.93 2.20 3.61
CA ARG A 171 15.80 2.02 2.67
C ARG A 171 14.91 0.84 3.05
N GLY A 172 15.50 -0.28 3.48
CA GLY A 172 14.73 -1.42 3.97
C GLY A 172 14.00 -1.09 5.27
N MET A 173 14.65 -0.41 6.21
CA MET A 173 14.01 0.04 7.45
C MET A 173 12.86 1.01 7.19
N TYR A 174 12.99 1.92 6.21
CA TYR A 174 11.88 2.75 5.76
C TYR A 174 10.66 1.91 5.34
N LEU A 175 10.86 0.84 4.56
CA LEU A 175 9.78 -0.05 4.15
C LEU A 175 9.15 -0.77 5.35
N ILE A 176 9.96 -1.23 6.32
CA ILE A 176 9.46 -1.89 7.53
C ILE A 176 8.67 -0.92 8.42
N VAL A 177 9.16 0.31 8.60
CA VAL A 177 8.45 1.35 9.34
C VAL A 177 7.12 1.68 8.65
N TYR A 178 7.14 1.83 7.33
CA TYR A 178 5.93 2.05 6.55
C TYR A 178 4.93 0.89 6.70
N LEU A 179 5.38 -0.38 6.62
CA LEU A 179 4.53 -1.55 6.84
C LEU A 179 3.94 -1.56 8.26
N GLY A 180 4.75 -1.27 9.28
CA GLY A 180 4.30 -1.20 10.67
C GLY A 180 3.24 -0.10 10.88
N LEU A 181 3.50 1.11 10.36
CA LEU A 181 2.54 2.22 10.41
C LEU A 181 1.26 1.91 9.64
N TYR A 182 1.37 1.25 8.48
CA TYR A 182 0.21 0.80 7.72
C TYR A 182 -0.64 -0.16 8.54
N MET A 183 -0.04 -1.23 9.06
CA MET A 183 -0.75 -2.23 9.85
C MET A 183 -1.37 -1.60 11.11
N LEU A 184 -0.65 -0.68 11.77
CA LEU A 184 -1.14 0.04 12.95
C LEU A 184 -2.35 0.90 12.64
N LEU A 185 -2.23 1.81 11.68
CA LEU A 185 -3.28 2.77 11.37
C LEU A 185 -4.47 2.06 10.73
N PHE A 186 -4.25 1.27 9.69
CA PHE A 186 -5.35 0.61 8.98
C PHE A 186 -6.10 -0.36 9.89
N SER A 187 -5.42 -1.21 10.67
CA SER A 187 -6.11 -2.15 11.57
C SER A 187 -6.89 -1.44 12.67
N SER A 188 -6.46 -0.25 13.07
CA SER A 188 -7.19 0.57 14.05
C SER A 188 -8.46 1.19 13.45
N LEU A 189 -8.46 1.54 12.16
CA LEU A 189 -9.60 2.21 11.50
C LEU A 189 -10.56 1.23 10.79
N ALA A 190 -10.10 0.04 10.40
CA ALA A 190 -10.86 -0.95 9.63
C ALA A 190 -11.92 -1.67 10.48
N ASN A 191 -13.07 -1.03 10.63
CA ASN A 191 -14.19 -1.42 11.49
C ASN A 191 -15.31 -2.23 10.80
N LEU A 192 -14.96 -3.01 9.78
CA LEU A 192 -15.93 -3.80 9.01
C LEU A 192 -16.62 -4.89 9.87
N PRO A 193 -17.91 -5.20 9.68
CA PRO A 193 -18.59 -6.32 10.34
C PRO A 193 -17.97 -7.68 9.96
N ASP A 194 -18.27 -8.71 10.75
CA ASP A 194 -17.83 -10.08 10.48
C ASP A 194 -18.74 -10.70 9.41
N SER A 195 -18.33 -10.71 8.14
CA SER A 195 -19.02 -11.41 7.05
C SER A 195 -18.08 -11.68 5.87
N ASN A 196 -18.36 -12.74 5.10
CA ASN A 196 -17.58 -13.08 3.90
C ASN A 196 -17.51 -11.91 2.89
N PHE A 197 -18.60 -11.16 2.76
CA PHE A 197 -18.65 -9.99 1.87
C PHE A 197 -17.69 -8.90 2.32
N TYR A 198 -17.66 -8.59 3.62
CA TYR A 198 -16.78 -7.56 4.17
C TYR A 198 -15.31 -7.99 4.21
N ASP A 199 -15.03 -9.27 4.36
CA ASP A 199 -13.67 -9.82 4.25
C ASP A 199 -13.08 -9.59 2.86
N ASP A 200 -13.88 -9.74 1.80
CA ASP A 200 -13.42 -9.47 0.44
C ASP A 200 -13.20 -7.97 0.17
N ILE A 201 -13.92 -7.09 0.85
CA ILE A 201 -13.63 -5.65 0.84
C ILE A 201 -12.30 -5.38 1.56
N LEU A 202 -12.13 -5.94 2.76
CA LEU A 202 -10.92 -5.80 3.57
C LEU A 202 -9.66 -6.22 2.80
N ARG A 203 -9.73 -7.34 2.08
CA ARG A 203 -8.58 -7.91 1.35
C ARG A 203 -8.04 -7.03 0.22
N ARG A 204 -8.85 -6.13 -0.35
CA ARG A 204 -8.39 -5.15 -1.35
C ARG A 204 -7.36 -4.20 -0.76
N PHE A 205 -7.50 -3.89 0.53
CA PHE A 205 -6.56 -3.03 1.26
C PHE A 205 -5.26 -3.75 1.63
N TRP A 206 -5.17 -5.08 1.47
CA TRP A 206 -3.94 -5.83 1.72
C TRP A 206 -2.92 -5.75 0.60
N ILE A 207 -3.31 -5.31 -0.60
CA ILE A 207 -2.40 -5.19 -1.74
C ILE A 207 -1.22 -4.27 -1.40
N GLN A 208 -1.51 -3.10 -0.81
CA GLN A 208 -0.50 -2.08 -0.50
C GLN A 208 0.56 -2.54 0.54
N PRO A 209 0.21 -3.14 1.69
CA PRO A 209 1.20 -3.69 2.62
C PRO A 209 1.86 -4.97 2.09
N LYS A 210 1.15 -5.81 1.32
CA LYS A 210 1.75 -7.01 0.71
C LYS A 210 2.87 -6.66 -0.26
N GLN A 211 2.78 -5.55 -1.00
CA GLN A 211 3.89 -5.08 -1.84
C GLN A 211 5.20 -4.98 -1.06
N VAL A 212 5.16 -4.44 0.16
CA VAL A 212 6.35 -4.35 1.02
C VAL A 212 6.86 -5.73 1.42
N VAL A 213 5.95 -6.61 1.86
CA VAL A 213 6.29 -7.99 2.23
C VAL A 213 6.96 -8.72 1.07
N PHE A 214 6.42 -8.60 -0.14
CA PHE A 214 7.00 -9.21 -1.34
C PHE A 214 8.36 -8.60 -1.74
N ILE A 215 8.59 -7.29 -1.52
CA ILE A 215 9.91 -6.68 -1.72
C ILE A 215 10.94 -7.27 -0.74
N VAL A 216 10.55 -7.49 0.52
CA VAL A 216 11.42 -8.11 1.55
C VAL A 216 11.69 -9.59 1.22
N ILE A 217 10.66 -10.34 0.78
CA ILE A 217 10.82 -11.71 0.28
C ILE A 217 11.77 -11.74 -0.92
N ALA A 218 11.61 -10.83 -1.89
CA ALA A 218 12.47 -10.74 -3.06
C ALA A 218 13.92 -10.44 -2.67
N HIS A 219 14.14 -9.58 -1.67
CA HIS A 219 15.47 -9.34 -1.12
C HIS A 219 16.07 -10.61 -0.50
N ALA A 220 15.27 -11.41 0.23
CA ALA A 220 15.69 -12.69 0.79
C ALA A 220 16.18 -13.64 -0.30
N ILE A 221 15.33 -13.88 -1.31
CA ILE A 221 15.62 -14.78 -2.43
C ILE A 221 16.85 -14.31 -3.19
N SER A 222 16.92 -13.03 -3.55
CA SER A 222 18.05 -12.47 -4.30
C SER A 222 19.36 -12.63 -3.54
N THR A 223 19.36 -12.42 -2.22
CA THR A 223 20.58 -12.53 -1.40
C THR A 223 21.02 -13.98 -1.24
N SER A 224 20.08 -14.91 -1.03
CA SER A 224 20.39 -16.35 -0.98
C SER A 224 21.02 -16.83 -2.28
N VAL A 225 20.40 -16.50 -3.42
CA VAL A 225 20.88 -16.90 -4.76
C VAL A 225 22.30 -16.35 -5.02
N GLN A 226 22.56 -15.09 -4.67
CA GLN A 226 23.89 -14.49 -4.83
C GLN A 226 24.98 -15.15 -3.98
N ARG A 227 24.64 -15.71 -2.82
CA ARG A 227 25.59 -16.40 -1.93
C ARG A 227 25.91 -17.82 -2.38
N THR A 228 24.96 -18.51 -3.02
CA THR A 228 25.08 -19.94 -3.33
C THR A 228 25.63 -20.23 -4.72
N THR A 229 25.55 -19.31 -5.69
CA THR A 229 25.84 -19.64 -7.10
C THR A 229 26.83 -18.67 -7.78
N SER A 230 27.67 -19.22 -8.67
CA SER A 230 28.62 -18.49 -9.51
C SER A 230 27.94 -17.40 -10.38
N SER A 231 28.60 -16.25 -10.50
CA SER A 231 27.99 -14.97 -10.92
C SER A 231 27.48 -14.90 -12.38
N HIS A 232 27.93 -15.80 -13.26
CA HIS A 232 27.57 -15.79 -14.68
C HIS A 232 26.30 -16.59 -14.99
N ILE A 233 26.21 -17.82 -14.50
CA ILE A 233 25.03 -18.69 -14.70
C ILE A 233 23.81 -18.06 -14.05
N CYS A 234 23.95 -17.53 -12.83
CA CYS A 234 22.83 -16.90 -12.13
C CYS A 234 22.29 -15.64 -12.82
N ARG A 235 23.13 -14.85 -13.51
CA ARG A 235 22.65 -13.65 -14.22
C ARG A 235 21.72 -13.99 -15.38
N VAL A 236 21.96 -15.10 -16.06
CA VAL A 236 21.17 -15.55 -17.22
C VAL A 236 19.89 -16.25 -16.77
N PHE A 237 19.96 -17.16 -15.79
CA PHE A 237 18.81 -17.97 -15.38
C PHE A 237 17.87 -17.26 -14.39
N ARG A 238 18.34 -16.27 -13.63
CA ARG A 238 17.49 -15.55 -12.64
C ARG A 238 16.20 -14.96 -13.22
N PRO A 239 16.20 -14.17 -14.32
CA PRO A 239 14.96 -13.62 -14.85
C PRO A 239 13.99 -14.72 -15.33
N ILE A 240 14.52 -15.82 -15.88
CA ILE A 240 13.71 -16.96 -16.32
C ILE A 240 13.01 -17.62 -15.13
N ILE A 241 13.77 -17.92 -14.06
CA ILE A 241 13.21 -18.52 -12.83
C ILE A 241 12.17 -17.59 -12.20
N CYS A 242 12.46 -16.29 -12.10
CA CYS A 242 11.50 -15.31 -11.59
C CYS A 242 10.22 -15.27 -12.45
N GLY A 243 10.36 -15.29 -13.78
CA GLY A 243 9.23 -15.33 -14.72
C GLY A 243 8.38 -16.58 -14.53
N VAL A 244 9.01 -17.76 -14.41
CA VAL A 244 8.30 -19.03 -14.16
C VAL A 244 7.55 -18.98 -12.83
N ILE A 245 8.16 -18.47 -11.75
CA ILE A 245 7.49 -18.32 -10.45
C ILE A 245 6.25 -17.43 -10.57
N VAL A 246 6.36 -16.28 -11.26
CA VAL A 246 5.23 -15.36 -11.46
C VAL A 246 4.12 -16.03 -12.27
N VAL A 247 4.46 -16.72 -13.38
CA VAL A 247 3.48 -17.41 -14.21
C VAL A 247 2.78 -18.53 -13.43
N VAL A 248 3.53 -19.34 -12.68
CA VAL A 248 2.94 -20.40 -11.84
C VAL A 248 2.03 -19.82 -10.77
N GLN A 249 2.44 -18.72 -10.12
CA GLN A 249 1.60 -18.03 -9.13
C GLN A 249 0.32 -17.48 -9.75
N LEU A 250 0.39 -16.89 -10.95
CA LEU A 250 -0.78 -16.42 -11.69
C LEU A 250 -1.70 -17.58 -12.07
N MET A 251 -1.17 -18.65 -12.64
CA MET A 251 -1.95 -19.82 -13.04
C MET A 251 -2.67 -20.49 -11.87
N LYS A 252 -2.04 -20.53 -10.68
CA LYS A 252 -2.65 -21.13 -9.48
C LYS A 252 -3.68 -20.22 -8.81
N ASN A 253 -3.42 -18.92 -8.74
CA ASN A 253 -4.27 -17.99 -8.01
C ASN A 253 -5.40 -17.41 -8.86
N PHE A 254 -5.23 -17.27 -10.17
CA PHE A 254 -6.22 -16.67 -11.06
C PHE A 254 -7.56 -17.44 -11.05
N PRO A 255 -7.60 -18.79 -11.20
CA PRO A 255 -8.88 -19.52 -11.16
C PRO A 255 -9.61 -19.39 -9.82
N ARG A 256 -8.88 -19.27 -8.71
CA ARG A 256 -9.45 -19.10 -7.35
C ARG A 256 -10.08 -17.73 -7.13
N ARG A 257 -9.71 -16.74 -7.95
CA ARG A 257 -10.14 -15.33 -7.82
C ARG A 257 -10.84 -14.80 -9.07
N ASN A 258 -11.09 -15.65 -10.05
CA ASN A 258 -11.77 -15.27 -11.28
C ASN A 258 -13.27 -15.06 -11.01
N MET A 259 -13.70 -13.80 -11.03
CA MET A 259 -15.11 -13.43 -10.90
C MET A 259 -15.78 -13.09 -12.24
N TYR A 260 -15.19 -13.47 -13.38
CA TYR A 260 -15.71 -13.16 -14.71
C TYR A 260 -17.17 -13.60 -14.95
N ASN A 261 -17.61 -14.69 -14.29
CA ASN A 261 -18.99 -15.19 -14.38
C ASN A 261 -19.87 -14.83 -13.17
N ASN A 262 -19.38 -14.00 -12.24
CA ASN A 262 -20.18 -13.53 -11.11
C ASN A 262 -20.98 -12.28 -11.54
N TRP A 263 -21.95 -12.48 -12.42
CA TRP A 263 -22.98 -11.47 -12.69
C TRP A 263 -23.98 -11.55 -11.53
N VAL A 264 -24.04 -10.51 -10.72
CA VAL A 264 -25.14 -10.31 -9.78
C VAL A 264 -26.36 -9.95 -10.63
N VAL A 265 -27.33 -10.86 -10.73
CA VAL A 265 -28.71 -10.55 -11.15
C VAL A 265 -29.43 -9.95 -9.95
#